data_AF-A0A7C0VMP7-F1
#
_entry.id   AF-A0A7C0VMP7-F1
#
_cell.length_a   1.000
_cell.length_b   1.000
_cell.length_c   1.000
_cell.angle_alpha   90.00
_cell.angle_beta   90.00
_cell.angle_gamma   90.00
#
_symmetry.space_group_name_H-M   'P 1'
#
loop_
_entity.id
_entity.type
_entity.pdbx_description
1 polymer ?
#
loop_
_entity_poly.entity_id
_entity_poly.type
_entity_poly.pdbx_seq_one_letter_code
_entity_poly.pdbx_strand_id
1 'polypeptide(L)'
;YLQRESEDIDGERYQTVYSRIPGSVAAPTAGLHFTESVDKSVREKEIPVVNLTLHVGAGTFKPIKGKDLRSHAMHTEHFSLAKSTLEKLHRHTGTTVAVGTTSVRTLESLYWIGNSLAKRKEPEYPFHLEQWDAYNATPEVSATQALENLIGWLDRHGLDRLEGSTRIMIVPGYVFRMVDGLITNFHMPRSSLILLVAAFTGNDWRKIYQHALKEGYRFLSYGDSSLLLP
;
A
#
# COMPACT_ATOMS: atom_id res chain seq x y z
N TYR A 1 6.97 -13.59 13.74
CA TYR A 1 7.34 -14.60 12.72
C TYR A 1 8.69 -15.22 13.05
N LEU A 2 9.65 -14.45 13.54
CA LEU A 2 10.75 -14.95 14.38
C LEU A 2 10.32 -14.81 15.85
N GLN A 3 10.38 -15.87 16.65
CA GLN A 3 10.18 -15.81 18.11
C GLN A 3 11.50 -15.39 18.77
N ARG A 4 12.02 -14.23 18.40
CA ARG A 4 13.19 -13.63 19.05
C ARG A 4 12.90 -12.17 19.36
N GLU A 5 13.50 -11.66 20.43
CA GLU A 5 13.44 -10.24 20.77
C GLU A 5 14.16 -9.41 19.69
N SER A 6 13.68 -8.20 19.46
CA SER A 6 14.30 -7.27 18.51
C SER A 6 15.66 -6.84 19.02
N GLU A 7 16.69 -6.99 18.20
CA GLU A 7 18.06 -6.53 18.49
C GLU A 7 18.29 -5.15 17.86
N ASP A 8 19.22 -4.36 18.38
CA ASP A 8 19.53 -3.01 17.85
C ASP A 8 19.89 -3.02 16.35
N ILE A 9 20.53 -4.11 15.88
CA ILE A 9 20.86 -4.33 14.46
C ILE A 9 19.63 -4.52 13.57
N ASP A 10 18.50 -4.98 14.13
CA ASP A 10 17.25 -5.05 13.37
C ASP A 10 16.80 -3.63 12.99
N GLY A 11 17.05 -2.62 13.82
CA GLY A 11 16.76 -1.22 13.49
C GLY A 11 17.48 -0.72 12.24
N GLU A 12 18.75 -1.11 12.05
CA GLU A 12 19.55 -0.76 10.87
C GLU A 12 19.12 -1.57 9.63
N ARG A 13 18.82 -2.88 9.79
CA ARG A 13 18.41 -3.78 8.70
C ARG A 13 16.95 -3.63 8.27
N TYR A 14 16.09 -3.14 9.15
CA TYR A 14 14.69 -2.84 8.86
C TYR A 14 14.51 -1.45 8.25
N GLN A 15 15.58 -0.75 7.86
CA GLN A 15 15.46 0.43 7.02
C GLN A 15 15.71 0.14 5.54
N THR A 16 14.69 0.41 4.73
CA THR A 16 14.85 0.55 3.28
C THR A 16 15.61 1.83 2.96
N VAL A 17 16.22 1.91 1.78
CA VAL A 17 16.78 3.16 1.19
C VAL A 17 15.79 4.34 1.18
N TYR A 18 14.48 4.08 1.34
CA TYR A 18 13.40 5.06 1.33
C TYR A 18 13.04 5.63 2.72
N SER A 19 13.53 5.04 3.81
CA SER A 19 13.11 5.45 5.14
C SER A 19 13.91 6.64 5.65
N ARG A 20 13.23 7.77 5.82
CA ARG A 20 13.82 9.03 6.29
C ARG A 20 13.27 9.49 7.65
N ILE A 21 12.33 8.74 8.25
CA ILE A 21 11.61 9.17 9.47
C ILE A 21 11.69 8.07 10.54
N PRO A 22 12.18 8.36 11.76
CA PRO A 22 12.16 7.45 12.90
C PRO A 22 10.73 7.00 13.25
N GLY A 23 10.51 5.71 13.50
CA GLY A 23 9.20 5.16 13.88
C GLY A 23 8.40 4.46 12.77
N SER A 24 8.95 4.34 11.56
CA SER A 24 8.46 3.36 10.57
C SER A 24 8.97 1.96 10.98
N VAL A 25 8.17 1.25 11.79
CA VAL A 25 8.54 -0.06 12.36
C VAL A 25 8.37 -1.21 11.34
N ALA A 26 7.80 -0.95 10.18
CA ALA A 26 7.77 -1.89 9.08
C ALA A 26 8.26 -1.21 7.80
N ALA A 27 9.54 -1.39 7.48
CA ALA A 27 9.97 -1.28 6.10
C ALA A 27 9.03 -2.13 5.23
N PRO A 28 8.42 -1.59 4.17
CA PRO A 28 7.78 -2.43 3.18
C PRO A 28 8.88 -3.37 2.66
N THR A 29 8.80 -4.65 3.03
CA THR A 29 9.90 -5.60 2.79
C THR A 29 10.16 -5.80 1.30
N ALA A 30 9.15 -5.52 0.47
CA ALA A 30 9.29 -5.46 -0.99
C ALA A 30 10.27 -4.36 -1.45
N GLY A 31 10.36 -3.26 -0.68
CA GLY A 31 11.32 -2.17 -0.92
C GLY A 31 12.77 -2.55 -0.60
N LEU A 32 13.02 -3.63 0.14
CA LEU A 32 14.39 -4.11 0.41
C LEU A 32 15.10 -4.62 -0.85
N HIS A 33 14.34 -4.93 -1.91
CA HIS A 33 14.89 -5.34 -3.21
C HIS A 33 15.40 -4.16 -4.05
N PHE A 34 15.16 -2.93 -3.63
CA PHE A 34 15.71 -1.73 -4.27
C PHE A 34 17.06 -1.38 -3.64
N THR A 35 18.12 -1.95 -4.21
CA THR A 35 19.50 -1.55 -3.90
C THR A 35 19.80 -0.16 -4.47
N GLU A 36 20.90 0.45 -4.04
CA GLU A 36 21.39 1.71 -4.63
C GLU A 36 21.56 1.62 -6.14
N SER A 37 22.04 0.48 -6.66
CA SER A 37 22.19 0.25 -8.09
C SER A 37 20.85 0.20 -8.84
N VAL A 38 19.82 -0.40 -8.24
CA VAL A 38 18.46 -0.43 -8.81
C VAL A 38 17.85 0.97 -8.77
N ASP A 39 17.91 1.67 -7.63
CA ASP A 39 17.40 3.03 -7.50
C ASP A 39 18.08 3.99 -8.50
N LYS A 40 19.40 3.88 -8.66
CA LYS A 40 20.15 4.63 -9.67
C LYS A 40 19.65 4.33 -11.09
N SER A 41 19.46 3.05 -11.43
CA SER A 41 18.99 2.64 -12.75
C SER A 41 17.56 3.14 -13.04
N VAL A 42 16.71 3.24 -12.03
CA VAL A 42 15.35 3.83 -12.15
C VAL A 42 15.44 5.33 -12.41
N ARG A 43 16.30 6.05 -11.68
CA ARG A 43 16.52 7.49 -11.86
C ARG A 43 17.14 7.84 -13.22
N GLU A 44 18.11 7.06 -13.69
CA GLU A 44 18.74 7.23 -15.01
C GLU A 44 17.74 7.06 -16.17
N LYS A 45 16.64 6.32 -15.93
CA LYS A 45 15.52 6.18 -16.87
C LYS A 45 14.44 7.25 -16.69
N GLU A 46 14.69 8.25 -15.86
CA GLU A 46 13.77 9.37 -15.57
C GLU A 46 12.39 8.91 -15.06
N ILE A 47 12.31 7.72 -14.45
CA ILE A 47 11.07 7.21 -13.85
C ILE A 47 10.82 7.97 -12.54
N PRO A 48 9.70 8.70 -12.40
CA PRO A 48 9.41 9.43 -11.18
C PRO A 48 9.22 8.48 -9.99
N VAL A 49 9.91 8.77 -8.88
CA VAL A 49 9.76 8.04 -7.62
C VAL A 49 9.18 8.96 -6.56
N VAL A 50 8.13 8.50 -5.90
CA VAL A 50 7.46 9.21 -4.81
C VAL A 50 7.41 8.30 -3.58
N ASN A 51 7.83 8.84 -2.44
CA ASN A 51 7.81 8.11 -1.17
C ASN A 51 6.52 8.43 -0.41
N LEU A 52 5.88 7.39 0.12
CA LEU A 52 4.77 7.49 1.06
C LEU A 52 5.31 7.28 2.48
N THR A 53 4.96 8.16 3.42
CA THR A 53 5.29 7.95 4.84
C THR A 53 4.18 7.15 5.51
N LEU A 54 4.56 6.02 6.07
CA LEU A 54 3.68 5.04 6.68
C LEU A 54 4.14 4.78 8.12
N HIS A 55 3.21 4.90 9.07
CA HIS A 55 3.39 4.49 10.45
C HIS A 55 2.61 3.20 10.67
N VAL A 56 3.34 2.10 10.65
CA VAL A 56 2.78 0.77 10.86
C VAL A 56 3.05 0.39 12.31
N GLY A 57 2.01 0.22 13.13
CA GLY A 57 2.15 -0.32 14.48
C GLY A 57 2.58 -1.79 14.44
N ALA A 58 3.23 -2.31 15.49
CA ALA A 58 3.81 -3.66 15.58
C ALA A 58 2.81 -4.85 15.38
N GLY A 59 1.53 -4.59 15.13
CA GLY A 59 0.45 -5.58 15.04
C GLY A 59 0.28 -6.27 13.68
N THR A 60 0.93 -5.82 12.60
CA THR A 60 0.62 -6.12 11.18
C THR A 60 0.82 -7.57 10.72
N PHE A 61 1.37 -8.45 11.57
CA PHE A 61 1.73 -9.82 11.20
C PHE A 61 1.01 -10.91 12.01
N LYS A 62 -0.22 -10.66 12.48
CA LYS A 62 -1.00 -11.73 13.14
C LYS A 62 -1.60 -12.69 12.11
N PRO A 63 -1.36 -14.02 12.25
CA PRO A 63 -1.99 -15.02 11.40
C PRO A 63 -3.52 -14.94 11.49
N ILE A 64 -4.21 -15.19 10.37
CA ILE A 64 -5.67 -15.26 10.36
C ILE A 64 -6.11 -16.43 11.25
N LYS A 65 -6.90 -16.12 12.30
CA LYS A 65 -7.58 -17.11 13.14
C LYS A 65 -9.02 -17.23 12.67
N GLY A 66 -9.36 -18.28 11.92
CA GLY A 66 -10.73 -18.54 11.48
C GLY A 66 -10.81 -19.35 10.18
N LYS A 67 -11.96 -19.99 9.94
CA LYS A 67 -12.25 -20.68 8.67
C LYS A 67 -12.69 -19.71 7.55
N ASP A 68 -13.12 -18.50 7.89
CA ASP A 68 -13.51 -17.46 6.95
C ASP A 68 -12.47 -16.33 6.91
N LEU A 69 -11.86 -16.14 5.75
CA LEU A 69 -10.88 -15.08 5.52
C LEU A 69 -11.52 -13.68 5.52
N ARG A 70 -12.83 -13.58 5.28
CA ARG A 70 -13.57 -12.32 5.26
C ARG A 70 -13.88 -11.79 6.66
N SER A 71 -13.87 -12.65 7.69
CA SER A 71 -14.07 -12.22 9.08
C SER A 71 -12.78 -11.69 9.73
N HIS A 72 -11.66 -11.63 9.01
CA HIS A 72 -10.41 -11.10 9.54
C HIS A 72 -10.50 -9.58 9.73
N ALA A 73 -10.20 -9.13 10.94
CA ALA A 73 -10.06 -7.71 11.23
C ALA A 73 -8.70 -7.22 10.74
N MET A 74 -8.71 -6.35 9.72
CA MET A 74 -7.51 -5.71 9.20
C MET A 74 -6.91 -4.77 10.23
N HIS A 75 -5.58 -4.83 10.30
CA HIS A 75 -4.79 -3.88 11.08
C HIS A 75 -4.87 -2.49 10.48
N THR A 76 -5.00 -1.51 11.36
CA THR A 76 -4.92 -0.09 11.02
C THR A 76 -3.48 0.28 10.67
N GLU A 77 -3.31 0.87 9.50
CA GLU A 77 -2.07 1.50 9.07
C GLU A 77 -2.29 3.01 9.07
N HIS A 78 -1.38 3.76 9.67
CA HIS A 78 -1.42 5.22 9.66
C HIS A 78 -0.51 5.74 8.54
N PHE A 79 -0.90 6.83 7.90
CA PHE A 79 -0.11 7.46 6.85
C PHE A 79 -0.13 8.98 7.01
N SER A 80 0.96 9.59 6.55
CA SER A 80 1.15 11.04 6.59
C SER A 80 1.79 11.46 5.26
N LEU A 81 1.06 12.17 4.41
CA LEU A 81 1.55 12.51 3.06
C LEU A 81 1.66 14.02 2.90
N ALA A 82 2.79 14.50 2.41
CA ALA A 82 2.90 15.91 2.02
C ALA A 82 1.92 16.23 0.88
N LYS A 83 1.36 17.44 0.87
CA LYS A 83 0.53 17.93 -0.24
C LYS A 83 1.25 17.80 -1.58
N SER A 84 2.55 18.08 -1.61
CA SER A 84 3.39 17.94 -2.82
C SER A 84 3.48 16.50 -3.35
N THR A 85 3.30 15.49 -2.49
CA THR A 85 3.16 14.08 -2.93
C THR A 85 1.84 13.86 -3.67
N LEU A 86 0.73 14.40 -3.15
CA LEU A 86 -0.56 14.34 -3.82
C LEU A 86 -0.54 15.07 -5.17
N GLU A 87 0.10 16.24 -5.24
CA GLU A 87 0.27 17.00 -6.48
C GLU A 87 1.12 16.25 -7.53
N LYS A 88 2.14 15.50 -7.10
CA LYS A 88 2.92 14.65 -7.99
C LYS A 88 2.09 13.49 -8.54
N LEU A 89 1.30 12.84 -7.68
CA LEU A 89 0.37 11.78 -8.10
C LEU A 89 -0.70 12.34 -9.05
N HIS A 90 -1.21 13.54 -8.79
CA HIS A 90 -2.23 14.19 -9.61
C HIS A 90 -1.75 14.53 -11.03
N ARG A 91 -0.50 15.00 -11.15
CA ARG A 91 0.13 15.32 -12.45
C ARG A 91 0.60 14.09 -13.22
N HIS A 92 0.64 12.92 -12.59
CA HIS A 92 1.11 11.69 -13.24
C HIS A 92 0.04 11.13 -14.18
N THR A 93 0.42 10.84 -15.42
CA THR A 93 -0.47 10.31 -16.47
C THR A 93 -0.08 8.92 -16.96
N GLY A 94 1.01 8.36 -16.42
CA GLY A 94 1.52 7.04 -16.81
C GLY A 94 1.07 5.94 -15.86
N THR A 95 1.71 4.78 -16.00
CA THR A 95 1.51 3.62 -15.12
C THR A 95 2.01 3.91 -13.70
N THR A 96 1.16 3.71 -12.70
CA THR A 96 1.52 3.82 -11.28
C THR A 96 1.87 2.43 -10.74
N VAL A 97 3.13 2.23 -10.37
CA VAL A 97 3.60 0.97 -9.77
C VAL A 97 3.81 1.15 -8.27
N ALA A 98 3.02 0.45 -7.46
CA ALA A 98 3.16 0.45 -6.01
C ALA A 98 4.22 -0.56 -5.55
N VAL A 99 5.12 -0.13 -4.67
CA VAL A 99 6.08 -1.03 -4.02
C VAL A 99 5.55 -1.40 -2.64
N GLY A 100 5.09 -2.64 -2.49
CA GLY A 100 4.51 -3.17 -1.26
C GLY A 100 2.99 -3.01 -1.15
N THR A 101 2.36 -3.95 -0.45
CA THR A 101 0.90 -3.99 -0.26
C THR A 101 0.36 -2.85 0.60
N THR A 102 1.13 -2.38 1.59
CA THR A 102 0.76 -1.19 2.39
C THR A 102 0.71 0.07 1.53
N SER A 103 1.61 0.22 0.55
CA SER A 103 1.56 1.32 -0.42
C SER A 103 0.31 1.23 -1.28
N VAL A 104 -0.07 0.04 -1.75
CA VAL A 104 -1.34 -0.18 -2.48
C VAL A 104 -2.54 0.25 -1.63
N ARG A 105 -2.64 -0.25 -0.40
CA ARG A 105 -3.74 0.08 0.51
C ARG A 105 -3.83 1.59 0.75
N THR A 106 -2.68 2.25 0.92
CA THR A 106 -2.62 3.71 1.11
C THR A 106 -3.11 4.44 -0.12
N LEU A 107 -2.58 4.14 -1.31
CA LEU A 107 -2.99 4.78 -2.57
C LEU A 107 -4.48 4.58 -2.85
N GLU A 108 -4.98 3.36 -2.73
CA GLU A 108 -6.41 3.06 -2.89
C GLU A 108 -7.26 3.78 -1.83
N SER A 109 -6.75 3.99 -0.62
CA SER A 109 -7.44 4.78 0.41
C SER A 109 -7.54 6.25 0.05
N LEU A 110 -6.51 6.83 -0.60
CA LEU A 110 -6.57 8.20 -1.09
C LEU A 110 -7.73 8.39 -2.07
N TYR A 111 -7.95 7.41 -2.96
CA TYR A 111 -9.10 7.46 -3.85
C TYR A 111 -10.41 7.54 -3.07
N TRP A 112 -10.63 6.64 -2.12
CA TRP A 112 -11.91 6.58 -1.41
C TRP A 112 -12.16 7.78 -0.50
N ILE A 113 -11.12 8.34 0.10
CA ILE A 113 -11.21 9.60 0.86
C ILE A 113 -11.52 10.76 -0.09
N GLY A 114 -10.81 10.87 -1.21
CA GLY A 114 -11.09 11.90 -2.23
C GLY A 114 -12.49 11.77 -2.84
N ASN A 115 -12.98 10.54 -3.00
CA ASN A 115 -14.34 10.24 -3.45
C ASN A 115 -15.39 10.68 -2.42
N SER A 116 -15.16 10.45 -1.12
CA SER A 116 -16.12 10.86 -0.08
C SER A 116 -16.23 12.39 0.03
N LEU A 117 -15.15 13.11 -0.23
CA LEU A 117 -15.11 14.58 -0.26
C LEU A 117 -15.98 15.21 -1.37
N ALA A 118 -16.37 14.46 -2.41
CA ALA A 118 -17.29 14.94 -3.43
C ALA A 118 -18.70 15.24 -2.87
N LYS A 119 -19.07 14.62 -1.75
CA LYS A 119 -20.42 14.69 -1.16
C LYS A 119 -20.68 15.94 -0.32
N ARG A 120 -19.76 16.92 -0.30
CA ARG A 120 -19.88 18.24 0.39
C ARG A 120 -20.25 18.17 1.88
N LYS A 121 -20.00 17.04 2.56
CA LYS A 121 -20.07 16.95 4.02
C LYS A 121 -18.66 17.11 4.57
N GLU A 122 -18.50 17.94 5.60
CA GLU A 122 -17.22 18.09 6.27
C GLU A 122 -16.88 16.79 7.02
N PRO A 123 -15.78 16.09 6.67
CA PRO A 123 -15.39 14.86 7.33
C PRO A 123 -14.64 15.14 8.64
N GLU A 124 -14.52 14.12 9.48
CA GLU A 124 -13.60 14.14 10.61
C GLU A 124 -12.14 14.05 10.11
N TYR A 125 -11.23 14.70 10.83
CA TYR A 125 -9.79 14.72 10.55
C TYR A 125 -8.98 14.43 11.82
N PRO A 126 -7.92 13.58 11.80
CA PRO A 126 -7.35 12.86 10.65
C PRO A 126 -8.33 11.87 9.98
N PHE A 127 -8.15 11.64 8.68
CA PHE A 127 -9.05 10.75 7.93
C PHE A 127 -8.98 9.31 8.43
N HIS A 128 -10.12 8.62 8.47
CA HIS A 128 -10.18 7.20 8.77
C HIS A 128 -10.99 6.47 7.69
N LEU A 129 -10.37 5.48 7.06
CA LEU A 129 -11.04 4.57 6.13
C LEU A 129 -11.22 3.20 6.77
N GLU A 130 -12.46 2.82 7.01
CA GLU A 130 -12.81 1.53 7.60
C GLU A 130 -12.70 0.40 6.58
N GLN A 131 -12.66 -0.82 7.11
CA GLN A 131 -12.30 -2.03 6.37
C GLN A 131 -13.12 -2.26 5.09
N TRP A 132 -14.41 -1.92 5.12
CA TRP A 132 -15.37 -2.22 4.08
C TRP A 132 -15.94 -1.00 3.36
N ASP A 133 -15.45 0.21 3.68
CA ASP A 133 -15.98 1.46 3.11
C ASP A 133 -15.94 1.46 1.59
N ALA A 134 -14.87 0.92 1.00
CA ALA A 134 -14.70 0.81 -0.44
C ALA A 134 -15.78 -0.05 -1.15
N TYR A 135 -16.48 -0.93 -0.43
CA TYR A 135 -17.55 -1.77 -0.97
C TYR A 135 -18.94 -1.21 -0.68
N ASN A 136 -19.04 -0.32 0.31
CA ASN A 136 -20.29 0.35 0.70
C ASN A 136 -20.45 1.71 0.01
N ALA A 137 -19.37 2.24 -0.58
CA ALA A 137 -19.36 3.52 -1.29
C ALA A 137 -19.50 3.33 -2.80
N THR A 138 -20.24 4.24 -3.43
CA THR A 138 -20.29 4.36 -4.89
C THR A 138 -19.10 5.20 -5.38
N PRO A 139 -18.36 4.75 -6.40
CA PRO A 139 -17.36 5.57 -7.08
C PRO A 139 -18.06 6.67 -7.90
N GLU A 140 -17.88 7.93 -7.51
CA GLU A 140 -18.52 9.10 -8.13
C GLU A 140 -17.53 9.96 -8.92
N VAL A 141 -16.23 9.76 -8.67
CA VAL A 141 -15.15 10.58 -9.26
C VAL A 141 -14.05 9.72 -9.86
N SER A 142 -13.27 10.30 -10.79
CA SER A 142 -12.04 9.71 -11.31
C SER A 142 -10.92 9.74 -10.26
N ALA A 143 -9.84 8.98 -10.49
CA ALA A 143 -8.65 9.01 -9.64
C ALA A 143 -8.04 10.42 -9.54
N THR A 144 -7.91 11.11 -10.67
CA THR A 144 -7.45 12.49 -10.75
C THR A 144 -8.36 13.42 -9.94
N GLN A 145 -9.68 13.29 -10.08
CA GLN A 145 -10.63 14.15 -9.36
C GLN A 145 -10.63 13.85 -7.85
N ALA A 146 -10.41 12.60 -7.43
CA ALA A 146 -10.25 12.26 -6.02
C ALA A 146 -9.01 12.95 -5.41
N LEU A 147 -7.88 12.95 -6.13
CA LEU A 147 -6.67 13.68 -5.72
C LEU A 147 -6.91 15.20 -5.66
N GLU A 148 -7.60 15.77 -6.64
CA GLU A 148 -8.00 17.19 -6.64
C GLU A 148 -8.84 17.54 -5.42
N ASN A 149 -9.80 16.68 -5.06
CA ASN A 149 -10.63 16.89 -3.88
C ASN A 149 -9.81 16.92 -2.59
N LEU A 150 -8.83 16.01 -2.46
CA LEU A 150 -7.90 15.99 -1.32
C LEU A 150 -7.04 17.26 -1.27
N ILE A 151 -6.41 17.62 -2.40
CA ILE A 151 -5.56 18.82 -2.52
C ILE A 151 -6.37 20.07 -2.17
N GLY A 152 -7.56 20.22 -2.76
CA GLY A 152 -8.44 21.34 -2.49
C GLY A 152 -8.97 21.37 -1.05
N TRP A 153 -9.18 20.20 -0.42
CA TRP A 153 -9.55 20.14 1.00
C TRP A 153 -8.40 20.62 1.89
N LEU A 154 -7.16 20.19 1.63
CA LEU A 154 -5.97 20.68 2.35
C LEU A 154 -5.81 22.20 2.22
N ASP A 155 -5.99 22.73 1.00
CA ASP A 155 -5.89 24.17 0.73
C ASP A 155 -6.91 24.99 1.51
N ARG A 156 -8.17 24.53 1.57
CA ARG A 156 -9.21 25.20 2.36
C ARG A 156 -8.94 25.20 3.86
N HIS A 157 -8.21 24.21 4.35
CA HIS A 157 -7.87 24.06 5.77
C HIS A 157 -6.49 24.60 6.13
N GLY A 158 -5.72 25.12 5.16
CA GLY A 158 -4.37 25.63 5.39
C GLY A 158 -3.38 24.55 5.82
N LEU A 159 -3.57 23.30 5.37
CA LEU A 159 -2.74 22.15 5.73
C LEU A 159 -1.73 21.82 4.62
N ASP A 160 -0.51 21.47 5.00
CA ASP A 160 0.56 21.05 4.09
C ASP A 160 0.73 19.52 4.02
N ARG A 161 0.03 18.79 4.89
CA ARG A 161 0.06 17.34 4.99
C ARG A 161 -1.34 16.75 5.16
N LEU A 162 -1.55 15.60 4.53
CA LEU A 162 -2.70 14.73 4.70
C LEU A 162 -2.37 13.65 5.73
N GLU A 163 -3.02 13.71 6.88
CA GLU A 163 -2.95 12.67 7.91
C GLU A 163 -4.16 11.74 7.80
N GLY A 164 -3.93 10.45 7.94
CA GLY A 164 -5.01 9.50 8.00
C GLY A 164 -4.60 8.10 8.39
N SER A 165 -5.59 7.22 8.36
CA SER A 165 -5.40 5.80 8.63
C SER A 165 -6.35 4.95 7.82
N THR A 166 -5.93 3.73 7.53
CA THR A 166 -6.69 2.81 6.70
C THR A 166 -6.73 1.41 7.28
N ARG A 167 -7.91 0.82 7.21
CA ARG A 167 -8.17 -0.60 7.45
C ARG A 167 -8.63 -1.30 6.18
N ILE A 168 -8.54 -0.64 5.02
CA ILE A 168 -9.10 -1.14 3.75
C ILE A 168 -8.70 -2.60 3.51
N MET A 169 -9.71 -3.43 3.26
CA MET A 169 -9.56 -4.83 2.88
C MET A 169 -9.69 -4.96 1.37
N ILE A 170 -8.62 -5.41 0.71
CA ILE A 170 -8.63 -5.62 -0.74
C ILE A 170 -8.75 -7.13 -0.99
N VAL A 171 -9.87 -7.54 -1.58
CA VAL A 171 -10.20 -8.94 -1.87
C VAL A 171 -10.64 -9.12 -3.33
N PRO A 172 -10.65 -10.35 -3.87
CA PRO A 172 -11.08 -10.58 -5.25
C PRO A 172 -12.44 -9.94 -5.57
N GLY A 173 -12.49 -9.25 -6.72
CA GLY A 173 -13.62 -8.40 -7.12
C GLY A 173 -13.43 -6.90 -6.86
N TYR A 174 -12.37 -6.52 -6.13
CA TYR A 174 -11.98 -5.12 -5.98
C TYR A 174 -11.52 -4.51 -7.31
N VAL A 175 -11.93 -3.26 -7.57
CA VAL A 175 -11.50 -2.49 -8.75
C VAL A 175 -10.43 -1.51 -8.30
N PHE A 176 -9.20 -1.70 -8.76
CA PHE A 176 -8.08 -0.79 -8.51
C PHE A 176 -8.25 0.50 -9.29
N ARG A 177 -7.88 1.62 -8.66
CA ARG A 177 -8.16 2.96 -9.20
C ARG A 177 -6.93 3.85 -9.22
N MET A 178 -5.96 3.55 -8.37
CA MET A 178 -4.75 4.36 -8.19
C MET A 178 -3.48 3.59 -8.56
N VAL A 179 -3.58 2.26 -8.71
CA VAL A 179 -2.43 1.38 -8.90
C VAL A 179 -2.64 0.50 -10.13
N ASP A 180 -1.66 0.54 -11.03
CA ASP A 180 -1.62 -0.23 -12.27
C ASP A 180 -0.62 -1.39 -12.21
N GLY A 181 0.39 -1.28 -11.34
CA GLY A 181 1.39 -2.34 -11.12
C GLY A 181 1.71 -2.53 -9.64
N LEU A 182 2.12 -3.75 -9.27
CA LEU A 182 2.49 -4.08 -7.89
C LEU A 182 3.83 -4.81 -7.85
N ILE A 183 4.77 -4.28 -7.07
CA ILE A 183 5.97 -5.01 -6.65
C ILE A 183 5.76 -5.51 -5.23
N THR A 184 5.80 -6.83 -5.02
CA THR A 184 5.57 -7.42 -3.69
C THR A 184 6.26 -8.77 -3.50
N ASN A 185 6.56 -9.15 -2.26
CA ASN A 185 7.07 -10.47 -1.92
C ASN A 185 6.02 -11.57 -2.17
N PHE A 186 6.44 -12.84 -2.19
CA PHE A 186 5.52 -13.97 -2.17
C PHE A 186 4.96 -14.23 -0.76
N HIS A 187 3.65 -14.00 -0.59
CA HIS A 187 2.96 -14.15 0.70
C HIS A 187 2.56 -15.59 1.05
N MET A 188 2.42 -15.91 2.34
CA MET A 188 1.92 -17.23 2.75
C MET A 188 0.49 -17.50 2.26
N PRO A 189 0.16 -18.76 1.92
CA PRO A 189 -1.22 -19.20 1.76
C PRO A 189 -2.05 -18.89 3.01
N ARG A 190 -3.30 -18.45 2.82
CA ARG A 190 -4.24 -18.04 3.90
C ARG A 190 -3.82 -16.79 4.69
N SER A 191 -3.06 -15.88 4.08
CA SER A 191 -2.88 -14.51 4.60
C SER A 191 -3.91 -13.54 4.01
N SER A 192 -4.09 -12.36 4.62
CA SER A 192 -4.88 -11.28 3.99
C SER A 192 -4.16 -10.73 2.76
N LEU A 193 -2.82 -10.74 2.77
CA LEU A 193 -1.99 -10.28 1.66
C LEU A 193 -2.16 -11.11 0.37
N ILE A 194 -2.38 -12.43 0.48
CA ILE A 194 -2.69 -13.25 -0.71
C ILE A 194 -4.02 -12.83 -1.35
N LEU A 195 -4.98 -12.32 -0.58
CA LEU A 195 -6.25 -11.86 -1.12
C LEU A 195 -6.08 -10.58 -1.94
N LEU A 196 -5.20 -9.67 -1.51
CA LEU A 196 -4.85 -8.48 -2.27
C LEU A 196 -4.16 -8.87 -3.58
N VAL A 197 -3.21 -9.80 -3.54
CA VAL A 197 -2.56 -10.29 -4.78
C VAL A 197 -3.57 -10.99 -5.69
N ALA A 198 -4.49 -11.77 -5.13
CA ALA A 198 -5.57 -12.40 -5.89
C ALA A 198 -6.56 -11.39 -6.48
N ALA A 199 -6.84 -10.29 -5.77
CA ALA A 199 -7.63 -9.18 -6.31
C ALA A 199 -6.92 -8.51 -7.48
N PHE A 200 -5.61 -8.29 -7.33
CA PHE A 200 -4.80 -7.57 -8.31
C PHE A 200 -4.54 -8.38 -9.59
N THR A 201 -4.28 -9.69 -9.47
CA THR A 201 -3.92 -10.55 -10.60
C THR A 201 -5.07 -11.42 -11.11
N GLY A 202 -6.29 -11.21 -10.60
CA GLY A 202 -7.48 -11.93 -11.03
C GLY A 202 -7.33 -13.44 -10.88
N ASN A 203 -7.60 -14.22 -11.93
CA ASN A 203 -7.54 -15.68 -11.88
C ASN A 203 -6.12 -16.26 -11.92
N ASP A 204 -5.10 -15.45 -12.22
CA ASP A 204 -3.74 -15.92 -12.46
C ASP A 204 -2.90 -16.05 -11.18
N TRP A 205 -3.36 -15.53 -10.04
CA TRP A 205 -2.63 -15.65 -8.76
C TRP A 205 -2.23 -17.09 -8.43
N ARG A 206 -3.10 -18.07 -8.72
CA ARG A 206 -2.79 -19.49 -8.48
C ARG A 206 -1.65 -19.97 -9.37
N LYS A 207 -1.63 -19.57 -10.64
CA LYS A 207 -0.58 -19.95 -11.60
C LYS A 207 0.76 -19.35 -11.18
N ILE A 208 0.76 -18.07 -10.80
CA ILE A 208 1.95 -17.36 -10.30
C ILE A 208 2.56 -18.11 -9.10
N TYR A 209 1.72 -18.46 -8.13
CA TYR A 209 2.18 -19.13 -6.90
C TYR A 209 2.57 -20.59 -7.14
N GLN A 210 1.89 -21.31 -8.02
CA GLN A 210 2.27 -22.67 -8.41
C GLN A 210 3.62 -22.67 -9.13
N HIS A 211 3.87 -21.71 -10.01
CA HIS A 211 5.16 -21.54 -10.67
C HIS A 211 6.26 -21.25 -9.64
N ALA A 212 6.05 -20.28 -8.75
CA ALA A 212 7.01 -19.94 -7.71
C ALA A 212 7.38 -21.15 -6.82
N LEU A 213 6.39 -21.95 -6.42
CA LEU A 213 6.63 -23.18 -5.65
C LEU A 213 7.39 -24.24 -6.46
N LYS A 214 7.01 -24.44 -7.73
CA LYS A 214 7.65 -25.43 -8.61
C LYS A 214 9.12 -25.11 -8.87
N GLU A 215 9.43 -23.82 -9.08
CA GLU A 215 10.78 -23.34 -9.39
C GLU A 215 11.60 -23.02 -8.13
N GLY A 216 11.07 -23.28 -6.93
CA GLY A 216 11.83 -23.16 -5.68
C GLY A 216 12.09 -21.72 -5.22
N TYR A 217 11.20 -20.78 -5.56
CA TYR A 217 11.27 -19.40 -5.07
C TYR A 217 11.16 -19.35 -3.55
N ARG A 218 11.84 -18.39 -2.93
CA ARG A 218 11.81 -18.12 -1.51
C ARG A 218 10.62 -17.21 -1.20
N PHE A 219 9.86 -17.54 -0.17
CA PHE A 219 8.66 -16.80 0.22
C PHE A 219 8.93 -15.85 1.40
N LEU A 220 7.96 -15.00 1.71
CA LEU A 220 7.89 -14.09 2.85
C LEU A 220 8.84 -12.89 2.76
N SER A 221 8.97 -12.16 3.87
CA SER A 221 9.65 -10.87 4.00
C SER A 221 11.06 -10.83 3.38
N TYR A 222 11.84 -11.89 3.57
CA TYR A 222 13.22 -11.99 3.09
C TYR A 222 13.38 -12.94 1.88
N GLY A 223 12.26 -13.39 1.33
CA GLY A 223 12.22 -14.19 0.12
C GLY A 223 12.34 -13.33 -1.14
N ASP A 224 12.02 -13.94 -2.26
CA ASP A 224 12.02 -13.30 -3.56
C ASP A 224 10.84 -12.32 -3.72
N SER A 225 10.93 -11.47 -4.73
CA SER A 225 9.92 -10.48 -5.09
C SER A 225 9.22 -10.86 -6.40
N SER A 226 8.10 -10.21 -6.65
CA SER A 226 7.33 -10.31 -7.88
C SER A 226 6.98 -8.90 -8.38
N LEU A 227 7.03 -8.72 -9.70
CA LEU A 227 6.43 -7.58 -10.39
C LEU A 227 5.16 -8.09 -11.09
N LEU A 228 4.03 -7.51 -10.71
CA LEU A 228 2.71 -7.89 -11.20
C LEU A 228 2.15 -6.74 -12.04
N LEU A 229 1.82 -7.04 -13.30
CA LEU A 229 1.27 -6.11 -14.28
C LEU A 229 0.06 -6.82 -14.95
N PRO A 230 -1.15 -6.68 -14.37
CA PRO A 230 -2.36 -7.35 -14.84
C PRO A 230 -2.95 -6.75 -16.13
#